data_AF-A0A8X6RNS8-F1
#
_entry.id   AF-A0A8X6RNS8-F1
#
_cell.length_a   1.000
_cell.length_b   1.000
_cell.length_c   1.000
_cell.angle_alpha   90.00
_cell.angle_beta   90.00
_cell.angle_gamma   90.00
#
_symmetry.space_group_name_H-M   'P 1'
#
loop_
_entity.id
_entity.type
_entity.pdbx_description
1 polymer ?
#
loop_
_entity_poly.entity_id
_entity_poly.type
_entity_poly.pdbx_seq_one_letter_code
_entity_poly.pdbx_strand_id
1 'polypeptide(L)'
;MSVEGKKLQENSAETNISSDMIMKHPLQNVWSLWFYRNDRSKSWEENLTEIAAFDTVEDFWALYNHIEIVGKLPPGCDYALFKEGIKPMWEDERNKNGGRWLINLQKYHRNPDLNTCWLEILLCVIGEAFDDYGGDVCGAVVQVRGKIDRLALWTSDVENKEAIMKIGEILKERLHLHPRNGMIAYEPHAKLKTEKYETKQVTAHSVPKTRVKSGLPICPQIWCEVLSKEANERYVKDNHSPGKYRANIPLINSPEFSSVFNCPVGTPMNPVKKCRLWG
;
A
#
# COMPACT_ATOMS: atom_id res chain seq x y z
N MET A 1 34.68 44.29 -41.43
CA MET A 1 34.36 42.86 -41.53
C MET A 1 33.43 42.53 -40.37
N SER A 2 32.12 42.68 -40.60
CA SER A 2 31.08 42.31 -39.64
C SER A 2 30.79 40.82 -39.76
N VAL A 3 30.75 40.11 -38.64
CA VAL A 3 30.37 38.70 -38.57
C VAL A 3 28.88 38.64 -38.27
N GLU A 4 28.08 38.25 -39.27
CA GLU A 4 26.65 37.97 -39.13
C GLU A 4 26.44 36.71 -38.29
N GLY A 5 25.65 36.85 -37.22
CA GLY A 5 25.19 35.75 -36.39
C GLY A 5 24.11 34.94 -37.10
N LYS A 6 24.41 33.66 -37.38
CA LYS A 6 23.42 32.69 -37.82
C LYS A 6 22.50 32.31 -36.64
N LYS A 7 21.23 32.66 -36.76
CA LYS A 7 20.13 32.19 -35.91
C LYS A 7 19.89 30.70 -36.21
N LEU A 8 20.17 29.82 -35.25
CA LEU A 8 19.73 28.43 -35.28
C LEU A 8 18.22 28.42 -35.00
N GLN A 9 17.43 27.92 -35.95
CA GLN A 9 16.03 27.60 -35.74
C GLN A 9 15.96 26.30 -34.93
N GLU A 10 15.51 26.39 -33.68
CA GLU A 10 15.04 25.25 -32.91
C GLU A 10 13.69 24.81 -33.49
N ASN A 11 13.69 23.68 -34.19
CA ASN A 11 12.47 22.96 -34.55
C ASN A 11 11.99 22.19 -33.31
N SER A 12 11.14 22.82 -32.49
CA SER A 12 10.35 22.13 -31.47
C SER A 12 9.19 21.40 -32.15
N ALA A 13 9.42 20.16 -32.55
CA ALA A 13 8.33 19.24 -32.81
C ALA A 13 7.71 18.85 -31.45
N GLU A 14 6.75 19.64 -30.98
CA GLU A 14 5.82 19.20 -29.95
C GLU A 14 5.02 18.04 -30.53
N THR A 15 5.47 16.81 -30.26
CA THR A 15 4.65 15.62 -30.48
C THR A 15 3.48 15.70 -29.52
N ASN A 16 2.36 16.19 -30.04
CA ASN A 16 1.04 16.10 -29.44
C ASN A 16 0.64 14.61 -29.41
N ILE A 17 1.14 13.89 -28.41
CA ILE A 17 0.73 12.51 -28.14
C ILE A 17 -0.73 12.60 -27.73
N SER A 18 -1.62 12.21 -28.63
CA SER A 18 -3.05 12.05 -28.37
C SER A 18 -3.23 11.31 -27.04
N SER A 19 -3.96 11.92 -26.10
CA SER A 19 -4.25 11.36 -24.77
C SER A 19 -4.87 9.95 -24.82
N ASP A 20 -5.43 9.58 -25.96
CA ASP A 20 -6.09 8.28 -26.22
C ASP A 20 -5.15 7.09 -26.42
N MET A 21 -3.82 7.26 -26.39
CA MET A 21 -2.85 6.15 -26.54
C MET A 21 -2.05 5.79 -25.28
N ILE A 22 -2.42 6.31 -24.10
CA ILE A 22 -1.80 5.85 -22.84
C ILE A 22 -2.49 4.54 -22.43
N MET A 23 -1.88 3.40 -22.77
CA MET A 23 -2.30 2.09 -22.26
C MET A 23 -2.10 2.08 -20.73
N LYS A 24 -3.21 2.12 -20.00
CA LYS A 24 -3.21 2.00 -18.53
C LYS A 24 -3.04 0.55 -18.12
N HIS A 25 -2.50 0.33 -16.93
CA HIS A 25 -2.29 -1.01 -16.38
C HIS A 25 -3.52 -1.41 -15.56
N PRO A 26 -4.32 -2.40 -16.02
CA PRO A 26 -5.52 -2.81 -15.31
C PRO A 26 -5.18 -3.49 -13.98
N LEU A 27 -6.00 -3.22 -12.97
CA LEU A 27 -6.03 -3.94 -11.71
C LEU A 27 -6.92 -5.19 -11.85
N GLN A 28 -6.75 -6.14 -10.94
CA GLN A 28 -7.57 -7.36 -10.91
C GLN A 28 -9.04 -7.08 -10.56
N ASN A 29 -9.29 -6.05 -9.76
CA ASN A 29 -10.60 -5.64 -9.27
C ASN A 29 -10.78 -4.13 -9.47
N VAL A 30 -12.04 -3.69 -9.61
CA VAL A 30 -12.42 -2.29 -9.47
C VAL A 30 -12.51 -1.97 -7.98
N TRP A 31 -11.98 -0.81 -7.58
CA TRP A 31 -11.95 -0.37 -6.19
C TRP A 31 -12.63 1.00 -6.03
N SER A 32 -13.48 1.13 -5.01
CA SER A 32 -14.14 2.38 -4.61
C SER A 32 -13.47 2.95 -3.36
N LEU A 33 -12.99 4.19 -3.44
CA LEU A 33 -12.50 4.95 -2.30
C LEU A 33 -13.64 5.74 -1.67
N TRP A 34 -13.81 5.59 -0.37
CA TRP A 34 -14.83 6.25 0.44
C TRP A 34 -14.19 7.17 1.47
N PHE A 35 -14.85 8.28 1.75
CA PHE A 35 -14.51 9.19 2.83
C PHE A 35 -15.65 9.25 3.84
N TYR A 36 -15.29 9.15 5.10
CA TYR A 36 -16.22 9.40 6.21
C TYR A 36 -15.77 10.63 6.98
N ARG A 37 -16.71 11.51 7.30
CA ARG A 37 -16.47 12.62 8.22
C ARG A 37 -17.59 12.65 9.25
N ASN A 38 -17.23 12.56 10.53
CA ASN A 38 -18.20 12.63 11.61
C ASN A 38 -18.83 14.02 11.76
N ASP A 39 -19.95 14.26 11.08
CA ASP A 39 -20.86 15.36 11.33
C ASP A 39 -21.99 14.89 12.23
N ARG A 40 -22.07 15.46 13.45
CA ARG A 40 -23.07 15.07 14.46
C ARG A 40 -24.51 15.42 14.07
N SER A 41 -24.69 16.25 13.04
CA SER A 41 -26.02 16.62 12.54
C SER A 41 -26.62 15.62 11.56
N LYS A 42 -25.81 14.68 11.06
CA LYS A 42 -26.19 13.71 10.02
C LYS A 42 -26.21 12.29 10.56
N SER A 43 -26.90 11.38 9.86
CA SER A 43 -26.79 9.95 10.11
C SER A 43 -25.37 9.45 9.79
N TRP A 44 -25.04 8.23 10.23
CA TRP A 44 -23.76 7.62 9.89
C TRP A 44 -23.63 7.38 8.38
N GLU A 45 -24.70 6.90 7.72
CA GLU A 45 -24.68 6.66 6.27
C GLU A 45 -24.50 7.96 5.49
N GLU A 46 -25.14 9.04 5.91
CA GLU A 46 -25.03 10.36 5.28
C GLU A 46 -23.63 10.99 5.42
N ASN A 47 -22.86 10.53 6.41
CA ASN A 47 -21.48 10.95 6.65
C ASN A 47 -20.46 10.16 5.84
N LEU A 48 -20.87 9.07 5.18
CA LEU A 48 -20.06 8.24 4.32
C LEU A 48 -20.33 8.60 2.86
N THR A 49 -19.28 8.93 2.11
CA THR A 49 -19.39 9.35 0.71
C THR A 49 -18.35 8.63 -0.13
N GLU A 50 -18.78 8.08 -1.27
CA GLU A 50 -17.87 7.56 -2.27
C GLU A 50 -17.19 8.73 -2.99
N ILE A 51 -15.86 8.71 -3.05
CA ILE A 51 -15.06 9.75 -3.71
C ILE A 51 -14.93 9.41 -5.20
N ALA A 52 -14.45 8.20 -5.49
CA ALA A 52 -14.18 7.74 -6.84
C ALA A 52 -14.02 6.21 -6.85
N ALA A 53 -14.32 5.62 -8.00
CA ALA A 53 -13.96 4.25 -8.35
C ALA A 53 -12.83 4.24 -9.39
N PHE A 54 -11.95 3.25 -9.33
CA PHE A 54 -10.85 3.07 -10.28
C PHE A 54 -10.52 1.59 -10.47
N ASP A 55 -9.99 1.26 -11.64
CA ASP A 55 -9.63 -0.10 -12.04
C ASP A 55 -8.24 -0.18 -12.70
N THR A 56 -7.45 0.90 -12.62
CA THR A 56 -6.08 0.94 -13.15
C THR A 56 -5.08 1.48 -12.12
N VAL A 57 -3.81 1.11 -12.31
CA VAL A 57 -2.70 1.60 -11.47
C VAL A 57 -2.53 3.11 -11.60
N GLU A 58 -2.67 3.65 -12.80
CA GLU A 58 -2.57 5.09 -13.07
C GLU A 58 -3.68 5.87 -12.36
N ASP A 59 -4.91 5.37 -12.40
CA ASP A 59 -6.05 6.04 -11.77
C ASP A 59 -5.96 5.96 -10.24
N PHE A 60 -5.44 4.86 -9.69
CA PHE A 60 -5.10 4.77 -8.26
C PHE A 60 -4.12 5.88 -7.85
N TRP A 61 -3.00 6.02 -8.56
CA TRP A 61 -1.98 7.02 -8.22
C TRP A 61 -2.45 8.44 -8.50
N ALA A 62 -3.23 8.65 -9.56
CA ALA A 62 -3.88 9.93 -9.82
C ALA A 62 -4.78 10.30 -8.64
N LEU A 63 -5.66 9.41 -8.18
CA LEU A 63 -6.52 9.68 -7.03
C LEU A 63 -5.71 9.90 -5.74
N TYR A 64 -4.80 8.98 -5.40
CA TYR A 64 -4.03 9.02 -4.16
C TYR A 64 -3.20 10.30 -4.01
N ASN A 65 -2.65 10.83 -5.12
CA ASN A 65 -1.84 12.05 -5.10
C ASN A 65 -2.66 13.34 -5.02
N HIS A 66 -3.99 13.28 -5.23
CA HIS A 66 -4.89 14.44 -5.17
C HIS A 66 -5.79 14.48 -3.94
N ILE A 67 -5.76 13.45 -3.10
CA ILE A 67 -6.47 13.43 -1.80
C ILE A 67 -5.54 13.86 -0.65
N GLU A 68 -6.15 14.33 0.44
CA GLU A 68 -5.39 14.66 1.67
C GLU A 68 -4.82 13.38 2.30
N ILE A 69 -3.54 13.41 2.70
CA ILE A 69 -2.90 12.26 3.34
C ILE A 69 -3.49 11.98 4.73
N VAL A 70 -3.57 10.70 5.12
CA VAL A 70 -4.22 10.28 6.38
C VAL A 70 -3.64 10.92 7.64
N GLY A 71 -2.35 11.22 7.66
CA GLY A 71 -1.68 11.90 8.75
C GLY A 71 -2.17 13.33 8.96
N LYS A 72 -2.70 13.99 7.93
CA LYS A 72 -3.20 15.37 7.97
C LYS A 72 -4.71 15.48 8.14
N LEU A 73 -5.45 14.37 8.06
CA LEU A 73 -6.90 14.38 8.28
C LEU A 73 -7.27 14.84 9.70
N PRO A 74 -8.36 15.61 9.86
CA PRO A 74 -8.91 15.92 11.17
C PRO A 74 -9.35 14.65 11.93
N PRO A 75 -9.23 14.61 13.27
CA PRO A 75 -9.80 13.52 14.07
C PRO A 75 -11.30 13.36 13.84
N GLY A 76 -11.74 12.12 13.66
CA GLY A 76 -13.13 11.79 13.31
C GLY A 76 -13.37 11.60 11.82
N CYS A 77 -12.32 11.65 10.99
CA CYS A 77 -12.38 11.30 9.57
C CYS A 77 -11.79 9.91 9.32
N ASP A 78 -12.35 9.21 8.34
CA ASP A 78 -11.89 7.89 7.89
C ASP A 78 -11.73 7.88 6.35
N TYR A 79 -10.80 7.08 5.85
CA TYR A 79 -10.86 6.58 4.47
C TYR A 79 -11.14 5.09 4.50
N ALA A 80 -11.83 4.62 3.47
CA ALA A 80 -12.02 3.19 3.23
C ALA A 80 -11.86 2.89 1.74
N LEU A 81 -11.07 1.87 1.39
CA LEU A 81 -10.95 1.37 0.02
C LEU A 81 -11.53 -0.03 -0.04
N PHE A 82 -12.61 -0.23 -0.79
CA PHE A 82 -13.33 -1.49 -0.88
C PHE A 82 -13.51 -1.90 -2.34
N LYS A 83 -13.59 -3.20 -2.61
CA LYS A 83 -13.95 -3.69 -3.95
C LYS A 83 -15.31 -3.12 -4.34
N GLU A 84 -15.46 -2.81 -5.63
CA GLU A 84 -16.71 -2.27 -6.17
C GLU A 84 -17.91 -3.16 -5.79
N GLY A 85 -19.00 -2.51 -5.40
CA GLY A 85 -20.21 -3.19 -4.93
C GLY A 85 -20.22 -3.61 -3.46
N ILE A 86 -19.10 -3.47 -2.73
CA ILE A 86 -19.02 -3.72 -1.28
C ILE A 86 -18.98 -2.38 -0.54
N LYS A 87 -20.00 -2.10 0.28
CA LYS A 87 -20.00 -0.90 1.12
C LYS A 87 -19.10 -1.10 2.35
N PRO A 88 -18.38 -0.06 2.83
CA PRO A 88 -17.53 -0.14 4.00
C PRO A 88 -18.33 -0.11 5.32
N MET A 89 -19.29 -1.03 5.45
CA MET A 89 -20.20 -1.18 6.58
C MET A 89 -20.38 -2.67 6.89
N TRP A 90 -20.60 -2.99 8.16
CA TRP A 90 -20.66 -4.40 8.59
C TRP A 90 -21.98 -5.06 8.18
N GLU A 91 -23.00 -4.28 7.85
CA GLU A 91 -24.30 -4.75 7.37
C GLU A 91 -24.28 -5.21 5.91
N ASP A 92 -23.23 -4.86 5.15
CA ASP A 92 -23.06 -5.30 3.76
C ASP A 92 -23.00 -6.84 3.68
N GLU A 93 -23.61 -7.42 2.65
CA GLU A 93 -23.73 -8.88 2.48
C GLU A 93 -22.37 -9.57 2.48
N ARG A 94 -21.33 -8.92 1.93
CA ARG A 94 -19.97 -9.45 1.89
C ARG A 94 -19.23 -9.29 3.22
N ASN A 95 -19.64 -8.37 4.08
CA ASN A 95 -18.96 -8.06 5.35
C ASN A 95 -19.63 -8.70 6.57
N LYS A 96 -20.94 -8.93 6.57
CA LYS A 96 -21.71 -9.30 7.78
C LYS A 96 -21.26 -10.58 8.48
N ASN A 97 -20.74 -11.55 7.72
CA ASN A 97 -20.21 -12.81 8.24
C ASN A 97 -18.67 -12.77 8.38
N GLY A 98 -18.08 -11.63 8.11
CA GLY A 98 -16.64 -11.42 8.07
C GLY A 98 -16.08 -10.83 9.36
N GLY A 99 -14.86 -10.33 9.23
CA GLY A 99 -14.15 -9.67 10.30
C GLY A 99 -13.01 -8.82 9.76
N ARG A 100 -12.16 -8.35 10.67
CA ARG A 100 -11.05 -7.47 10.32
C ARG A 100 -9.79 -7.76 11.12
N TRP A 101 -8.65 -7.70 10.46
CA TRP A 101 -7.37 -7.53 11.14
C TRP A 101 -7.22 -6.08 11.57
N LEU A 102 -7.11 -5.83 12.87
CA LEU A 102 -7.04 -4.50 13.47
C LEU A 102 -5.62 -4.16 13.95
N ILE A 103 -5.16 -2.97 13.55
CA ILE A 103 -3.88 -2.40 13.93
C ILE A 103 -4.13 -1.06 14.61
N ASN A 104 -3.66 -0.93 15.84
CA ASN A 104 -3.82 0.28 16.65
C ASN A 104 -2.48 1.03 16.70
N LEU A 105 -2.46 2.26 16.18
CA LEU A 105 -1.29 3.14 16.21
C LEU A 105 -1.53 4.29 17.19
N GLN A 106 -0.69 4.38 18.23
CA GLN A 106 -0.81 5.47 19.19
C GLN A 106 -0.21 6.77 18.66
N LYS A 107 -0.91 7.89 18.84
CA LYS A 107 -0.52 9.18 18.24
C LYS A 107 0.86 9.71 18.63
N TYR A 108 1.37 9.36 19.81
CA TYR A 108 2.68 9.84 20.26
C TYR A 108 3.85 9.17 19.53
N HIS A 109 3.59 8.06 18.83
CA HIS A 109 4.55 7.33 17.99
C HIS A 109 4.18 7.39 16.49
N ARG A 110 3.35 8.34 16.07
CA ARG A 110 2.61 8.31 14.79
C ARG A 110 3.45 8.49 13.52
N ASN A 111 4.66 9.05 13.60
CA ASN A 111 5.38 9.57 12.44
C ASN A 111 6.77 8.92 12.35
N PRO A 112 7.11 8.18 11.28
CA PRO A 112 6.48 8.09 9.94
C PRO A 112 5.43 6.97 9.71
N ASP A 113 4.92 6.31 10.74
CA ASP A 113 4.26 5.01 10.59
C ASP A 113 2.85 5.03 9.96
N LEU A 114 1.96 5.98 10.26
CA LEU A 114 0.54 5.88 9.82
C LEU A 114 0.35 5.98 8.29
N ASN A 115 0.94 7.01 7.65
CA ASN A 115 0.81 7.21 6.20
C ASN A 115 1.37 6.01 5.44
N THR A 116 2.50 5.50 5.93
CA THR A 116 3.23 4.38 5.36
C THR A 116 2.43 3.10 5.47
N CYS A 117 1.92 2.79 6.67
CA CYS A 117 1.11 1.60 6.87
C CYS A 117 -0.18 1.66 6.05
N TRP A 118 -0.80 2.84 5.92
CA TRP A 118 -1.98 2.99 5.09
C TRP A 118 -1.66 2.73 3.61
N LEU A 119 -0.65 3.39 3.06
CA LEU A 119 -0.24 3.18 1.67
C LEU A 119 0.16 1.73 1.42
N GLU A 120 0.90 1.11 2.33
CA GLU A 120 1.31 -0.30 2.20
C GLU A 120 0.10 -1.24 2.17
N ILE A 121 -0.92 -0.99 3.00
CA ILE A 121 -2.18 -1.75 2.93
C ILE A 121 -2.87 -1.53 1.59
N LEU A 122 -2.96 -0.28 1.11
CA LEU A 122 -3.56 0.02 -0.19
C LEU A 122 -2.86 -0.73 -1.32
N LEU A 123 -1.52 -0.74 -1.33
CA LEU A 123 -0.73 -1.46 -2.33
C LEU A 123 -0.91 -2.98 -2.23
N CYS A 124 -1.05 -3.52 -1.01
CA CYS A 124 -1.34 -4.94 -0.82
C CYS A 124 -2.72 -5.33 -1.38
N VAL A 125 -3.74 -4.51 -1.16
CA VAL A 125 -5.11 -4.83 -1.63
C VAL A 125 -5.24 -4.67 -3.14
N ILE A 126 -4.82 -3.55 -3.73
CA ILE A 126 -4.97 -3.34 -5.18
C ILE A 126 -4.03 -4.24 -6.00
N GLY A 127 -2.88 -4.60 -5.42
CA GLY A 127 -1.89 -5.48 -6.03
C GLY A 127 -2.16 -6.97 -5.82
N GLU A 128 -3.27 -7.34 -5.17
CA GLU A 128 -3.63 -8.73 -4.86
C GLU A 128 -2.49 -9.51 -4.19
N ALA A 129 -1.83 -8.90 -3.20
CA ALA A 129 -0.65 -9.46 -2.55
C ALA A 129 -0.94 -10.64 -1.59
N PHE A 130 -2.17 -11.17 -1.58
CA PHE A 130 -2.66 -12.18 -0.64
C PHE A 130 -2.74 -13.59 -1.25
N ASP A 131 -1.96 -13.85 -2.29
CA ASP A 131 -1.93 -15.13 -3.02
C ASP A 131 -3.36 -15.56 -3.43
N ASP A 132 -3.71 -16.83 -3.25
CA ASP A 132 -5.02 -17.40 -3.57
C ASP A 132 -6.17 -16.86 -2.68
N TYR A 133 -5.86 -16.09 -1.64
CA TYR A 133 -6.83 -15.56 -0.66
C TYR A 133 -7.28 -14.13 -0.96
N GLY A 134 -6.86 -13.54 -2.09
CA GLY A 134 -7.33 -12.21 -2.52
C GLY A 134 -8.86 -12.12 -2.62
N GLY A 135 -9.54 -13.22 -2.93
CA GLY A 135 -11.01 -13.31 -3.00
C GLY A 135 -11.73 -13.11 -1.66
N ASP A 136 -11.09 -13.42 -0.54
CA ASP A 136 -11.62 -13.23 0.82
C ASP A 136 -11.50 -11.77 1.29
N VAL A 137 -10.64 -10.96 0.67
CA VAL A 137 -10.46 -9.55 1.02
C VAL A 137 -11.62 -8.72 0.48
N CYS A 138 -12.25 -7.94 1.36
CA CYS A 138 -13.32 -6.99 1.04
C CYS A 138 -12.79 -5.58 0.82
N GLY A 139 -11.87 -5.13 1.68
CA GLY A 139 -11.35 -3.77 1.65
C GLY A 139 -10.54 -3.43 2.89
N ALA A 140 -10.11 -2.18 2.97
CA ALA A 140 -9.34 -1.65 4.09
C ALA A 140 -9.90 -0.32 4.58
N VAL A 141 -9.70 -0.02 5.87
CA VAL A 141 -10.17 1.20 6.53
C VAL A 141 -9.04 1.81 7.34
N VAL A 142 -8.92 3.13 7.29
CA VAL A 142 -8.10 3.93 8.20
C VAL A 142 -8.98 4.91 8.95
N GLN A 143 -8.88 4.92 10.28
CA GLN A 143 -9.68 5.77 11.16
C GLN A 143 -8.77 6.71 11.94
N VAL A 144 -8.88 8.00 11.67
CA VAL A 144 -8.07 9.01 12.34
C VAL A 144 -8.78 9.50 13.58
N ARG A 145 -8.17 9.34 14.76
CA ARG A 145 -8.82 9.65 16.05
C ARG A 145 -7.90 10.46 16.97
N GLY A 146 -8.45 10.90 18.09
CA GLY A 146 -7.72 11.77 19.03
C GLY A 146 -6.54 11.10 19.72
N LYS A 147 -6.65 9.81 20.05
CA LYS A 147 -5.65 9.08 20.86
C LYS A 147 -4.95 7.96 20.08
N ILE A 148 -5.74 7.12 19.41
CA ILE A 148 -5.29 5.90 18.75
C ILE A 148 -5.91 5.88 17.36
N ASP A 149 -5.07 5.96 16.33
CA ASP A 149 -5.50 5.74 14.96
C ASP A 149 -5.62 4.23 14.72
N ARG A 150 -6.55 3.85 13.85
CA ARG A 150 -6.81 2.44 13.56
C ARG A 150 -6.68 2.17 12.08
N LEU A 151 -5.96 1.11 11.72
CA LEU A 151 -5.97 0.54 10.39
C LEU A 151 -6.65 -0.82 10.46
N ALA A 152 -7.47 -1.15 9.48
CA ALA A 152 -8.17 -2.41 9.43
C ALA A 152 -8.18 -2.98 8.01
N LEU A 153 -7.93 -4.29 7.87
CA LEU A 153 -8.15 -5.04 6.63
C LEU A 153 -9.33 -5.99 6.85
N TRP A 154 -10.38 -5.85 6.04
CA TRP A 154 -11.65 -6.56 6.19
C TRP A 154 -11.70 -7.77 5.28
N THR A 155 -12.19 -8.89 5.80
CA THR A 155 -12.33 -10.17 5.10
C THR A 155 -13.76 -10.69 5.22
N SER A 156 -14.23 -11.45 4.24
CA SER A 156 -15.67 -11.75 4.07
C SER A 156 -16.22 -12.87 4.96
N ASP A 157 -15.38 -13.76 5.47
CA ASP A 157 -15.83 -14.96 6.18
C ASP A 157 -14.92 -15.24 7.39
N VAL A 158 -15.50 -15.30 8.59
CA VAL A 158 -14.78 -15.66 9.82
C VAL A 158 -14.51 -17.16 9.96
N GLU A 159 -15.22 -18.01 9.22
CA GLU A 159 -15.04 -19.46 9.27
C GLU A 159 -13.85 -19.93 8.42
N ASN A 160 -13.45 -19.14 7.42
CA ASN A 160 -12.25 -19.38 6.61
C ASN A 160 -10.96 -19.05 7.37
N LYS A 161 -10.65 -19.83 8.41
CA LYS A 161 -9.50 -19.62 9.30
C LYS A 161 -8.16 -19.64 8.58
N GLU A 162 -8.05 -20.42 7.51
CA GLU A 162 -6.83 -20.51 6.71
C GLU A 162 -6.55 -19.17 6.00
N ALA A 163 -7.55 -18.64 5.29
CA ALA A 163 -7.44 -17.33 4.64
C ALA A 163 -7.15 -16.22 5.66
N ILE A 164 -7.90 -16.18 6.76
CA ILE A 164 -7.72 -15.18 7.82
C ILE A 164 -6.27 -15.17 8.32
N MET A 165 -5.73 -16.35 8.65
CA MET A 165 -4.38 -16.46 9.18
C MET A 165 -3.33 -16.07 8.14
N LYS A 166 -3.46 -16.56 6.90
CA LYS A 166 -2.51 -16.26 5.82
C LYS A 166 -2.49 -14.77 5.47
N ILE A 167 -3.67 -14.15 5.33
CA ILE A 167 -3.83 -12.71 5.10
C ILE A 167 -3.18 -11.91 6.24
N GLY A 168 -3.40 -12.32 7.50
CA GLY A 168 -2.81 -11.68 8.67
C GLY A 168 -1.29 -11.77 8.72
N GLU A 169 -0.73 -12.91 8.35
CA GLU A 169 0.72 -13.12 8.26
C GLU A 169 1.37 -12.22 7.21
N ILE A 170 0.81 -12.19 6.00
CA ILE A 170 1.27 -11.32 4.90
C ILE A 170 1.18 -9.86 5.34
N LEU A 171 0.04 -9.43 5.87
CA LEU A 171 -0.16 -8.06 6.34
C LEU A 171 0.88 -7.66 7.39
N LYS A 172 1.16 -8.54 8.36
CA LYS A 172 2.15 -8.29 9.41
C LYS A 172 3.57 -8.16 8.86
N GLU A 173 3.92 -8.99 7.89
CA GLU A 173 5.23 -8.96 7.22
C GLU A 173 5.42 -7.67 6.41
N ARG A 174 4.44 -7.31 5.59
CA ARG A 174 4.45 -6.11 4.74
C ARG A 174 4.53 -4.83 5.55
N LEU A 175 3.88 -4.80 6.71
CA LEU A 175 3.91 -3.65 7.62
C LEU A 175 5.13 -3.62 8.56
N HIS A 176 6.04 -4.60 8.45
CA HIS A 176 7.25 -4.69 9.28
C HIS A 176 6.99 -4.58 10.78
N LEU A 177 5.85 -5.11 11.24
CA LEU A 177 5.44 -4.98 12.64
C LEU A 177 6.35 -5.85 13.53
N HIS A 178 7.18 -5.21 14.35
CA HIS A 178 8.19 -5.89 15.17
C HIS A 178 7.54 -6.98 16.06
N PRO A 179 8.10 -8.21 16.15
CA PRO A 179 7.51 -9.32 16.91
C PRO A 179 7.18 -9.10 18.39
N ARG A 180 7.67 -8.02 19.02
CA ARG A 180 7.47 -7.72 20.45
C ARG A 180 6.34 -6.70 20.69
N ASN A 181 6.03 -5.86 19.71
CA ASN A 181 5.04 -4.78 19.83
C ASN A 181 3.98 -4.81 18.71
N GLY A 182 4.14 -5.70 17.72
CA GLY A 182 3.35 -5.80 16.50
C GLY A 182 2.29 -6.90 16.54
N MET A 183 1.63 -7.10 17.68
CA MET A 183 0.51 -8.05 17.75
C MET A 183 -0.72 -7.37 17.14
N ILE A 184 -1.17 -7.90 16.01
CA ILE A 184 -2.43 -7.52 15.38
C ILE A 184 -3.50 -8.52 15.82
N ALA A 185 -4.74 -8.05 15.97
CA ALA A 185 -5.86 -8.88 16.41
C ALA A 185 -6.88 -9.00 15.29
N TYR A 186 -7.45 -10.18 15.12
CA TYR A 186 -8.60 -10.36 14.23
C TYR A 186 -9.88 -10.21 15.04
N GLU A 187 -10.78 -9.35 14.59
CA GLU A 187 -12.07 -9.06 15.22
C GLU A 187 -13.21 -9.40 14.25
N PRO A 188 -14.05 -10.40 14.55
CA PRO A 188 -15.31 -10.62 13.84
C PRO A 188 -16.21 -9.38 13.90
N HIS A 189 -16.93 -9.09 12.81
CA HIS A 189 -17.87 -7.97 12.77
C HIS A 189 -19.09 -8.23 13.67
N ALA A 190 -19.63 -9.44 13.61
CA ALA A 190 -20.59 -9.91 14.59
C ALA A 190 -19.88 -10.13 15.94
N LYS A 191 -20.48 -9.64 17.04
CA LYS A 191 -20.01 -9.99 18.39
C LYS A 191 -20.29 -11.48 18.63
N LEU A 192 -19.35 -12.35 18.26
CA LEU A 192 -19.35 -13.73 18.75
C LEU A 192 -19.21 -13.65 20.27
N LYS A 193 -20.10 -14.35 20.99
CA LYS A 193 -19.97 -14.51 22.45
C LYS A 193 -18.56 -15.03 22.70
N THR A 194 -17.76 -14.23 23.41
CA THR A 194 -16.33 -14.41 23.65
C THR A 194 -15.95 -15.86 23.94
N GLU A 195 -15.48 -16.58 22.94
CA GLU A 195 -14.42 -17.55 23.11
C GLU A 195 -13.14 -16.83 22.70
N LYS A 196 -12.30 -16.56 23.69
CA LYS A 196 -10.97 -16.00 23.44
C LYS A 196 -10.25 -17.02 22.56
N TYR A 197 -10.05 -16.69 21.28
CA TYR A 197 -8.97 -17.29 20.52
C TYR A 197 -7.67 -16.77 21.15
N GLU A 198 -7.28 -17.41 22.26
CA GLU A 198 -5.92 -17.30 22.78
C GLU A 198 -5.01 -17.78 21.67
N THR A 199 -4.29 -16.83 21.08
CA THR A 199 -3.13 -17.09 20.25
C THR A 199 -2.27 -18.09 21.02
N LYS A 200 -2.16 -19.33 20.52
CA LYS A 200 -1.31 -20.34 21.13
C LYS A 200 0.06 -19.71 21.36
N GLN A 201 0.45 -19.58 22.62
CA GLN A 201 1.79 -19.21 23.00
C GLN A 201 2.72 -20.28 22.45
N VAL A 202 3.39 -20.00 21.33
CA VAL A 202 4.54 -20.79 20.91
C VAL A 202 5.71 -20.28 21.75
N THR A 203 6.01 -21.01 22.82
CA THR A 203 7.19 -20.78 23.65
C THR A 203 8.44 -21.06 22.82
N ALA A 204 9.14 -19.99 22.43
CA ALA A 204 10.49 -20.08 21.92
C ALA A 204 11.39 -20.67 23.02
N HIS A 205 11.99 -21.81 22.74
CA HIS A 205 13.02 -22.40 23.59
C HIS A 205 14.18 -21.40 23.74
N SER A 206 14.65 -21.28 24.98
CA SER A 206 15.70 -20.39 25.41
C SER A 206 17.00 -20.60 24.63
N VAL A 207 17.50 -19.56 23.96
CA VAL A 207 18.89 -19.45 23.51
C VAL A 207 19.51 -18.21 24.18
N PRO A 208 20.76 -18.26 24.69
CA PRO A 208 21.28 -17.26 25.62
C PRO A 208 21.49 -15.89 24.98
N LYS A 209 21.24 -14.85 25.79
CA LYS A 209 21.46 -13.44 25.49
C LYS A 209 22.96 -13.14 25.34
N THR A 210 23.36 -12.49 24.25
CA THR A 210 24.54 -11.63 24.22
C THR A 210 24.12 -10.19 23.98
N ARG A 211 24.69 -9.32 24.80
CA ARG A 211 24.39 -7.90 24.96
C ARG A 211 25.25 -7.12 23.97
N VAL A 212 24.63 -6.36 23.07
CA VAL A 212 25.31 -5.24 22.40
C VAL A 212 24.46 -3.99 22.61
N LYS A 213 25.06 -2.98 23.24
CA LYS A 213 24.50 -1.64 23.43
C LYS A 213 24.92 -0.74 22.27
N SER A 214 23.95 -0.06 21.67
CA SER A 214 24.00 1.28 21.03
C SER A 214 22.70 1.38 20.21
N GLY A 215 21.81 2.37 20.35
CA GLY A 215 22.02 3.79 20.58
C GLY A 215 22.18 4.48 19.24
N LEU A 216 21.08 4.81 18.56
CA LEU A 216 20.91 5.89 17.55
C LEU A 216 19.41 6.01 17.15
N PRO A 217 18.92 7.22 16.83
CA PRO A 217 17.50 7.52 16.66
C PRO A 217 17.00 7.05 15.28
N ILE A 218 15.74 6.60 15.23
CA ILE A 218 15.12 5.99 14.06
C ILE A 218 14.19 7.00 13.40
N CYS A 219 14.57 7.47 12.21
CA CYS A 219 13.73 7.97 11.11
C CYS A 219 14.67 8.33 9.92
N PRO A 220 14.29 8.28 8.62
CA PRO A 220 13.23 7.53 7.93
C PRO A 220 13.82 6.51 6.92
N GLN A 221 13.31 5.28 6.86
CA GLN A 221 13.59 4.34 5.76
C GLN A 221 12.29 3.93 5.10
N ILE A 222 11.76 4.81 4.25
CA ILE A 222 10.87 4.42 3.18
C ILE A 222 11.60 4.93 1.94
N TRP A 223 12.16 3.98 1.20
CA TRP A 223 12.92 4.16 -0.05
C TRP A 223 14.39 4.59 0.05
N CYS A 224 15.14 3.99 0.97
CA CYS A 224 16.56 3.79 0.74
C CYS A 224 16.96 2.39 1.22
N GLU A 225 16.78 1.38 0.36
CA GLU A 225 17.43 0.08 0.55
C GLU A 225 18.94 0.27 0.34
N VAL A 226 19.70 0.32 1.44
CA VAL A 226 21.15 0.14 1.35
C VAL A 226 21.37 -1.35 1.15
N LEU A 227 21.72 -1.75 -0.08
CA LEU A 227 22.21 -3.08 -0.40
C LEU A 227 23.58 -3.28 0.30
N SER A 228 23.56 -3.57 1.60
CA SER A 228 24.75 -4.01 2.32
C SER A 228 25.14 -5.41 1.82
N LYS A 229 26.41 -5.80 1.97
CA LYS A 229 26.87 -7.13 1.57
C LYS A 229 26.04 -8.23 2.26
N GLU A 230 25.70 -8.03 3.52
CA GLU A 230 24.93 -8.96 4.34
C GLU A 230 23.45 -9.04 3.92
N ALA A 231 22.87 -7.92 3.45
CA ALA A 231 21.52 -7.91 2.89
C ALA A 231 21.48 -8.67 1.55
N ASN A 232 22.52 -8.54 0.73
CA ASN A 232 22.63 -9.22 -0.56
C ASN A 232 22.71 -10.74 -0.42
N GLU A 233 23.39 -11.25 0.61
CA GLU A 233 23.47 -12.69 0.90
C GLU A 233 22.12 -13.31 1.29
N ARG A 234 21.19 -12.52 1.85
CA ARG A 234 19.81 -12.97 2.13
C ARG A 234 18.99 -13.08 0.86
N TYR A 235 19.16 -12.14 -0.08
CA TYR A 235 18.46 -12.17 -1.37
C TYR A 235 18.92 -13.31 -2.29
N VAL A 236 20.16 -13.79 -2.16
CA VAL A 236 20.62 -14.98 -2.90
C VAL A 236 19.81 -16.23 -2.51
N LYS A 237 19.17 -16.23 -1.34
CA LYS A 237 18.29 -17.32 -0.86
C LYS A 237 16.80 -17.00 -1.03
N ASP A 238 16.46 -15.80 -1.49
CA ASP A 238 15.09 -15.36 -1.74
C ASP A 238 14.72 -15.68 -3.20
N ASN A 239 13.52 -16.19 -3.43
CA ASN A 239 13.01 -16.45 -4.77
C ASN A 239 12.56 -15.17 -5.50
N HIS A 240 12.60 -14.01 -4.84
CA HIS A 240 12.20 -12.73 -5.42
C HIS A 240 13.38 -11.79 -5.64
N SER A 241 13.27 -10.99 -6.71
CA SER A 241 14.22 -9.90 -6.95
C SER A 241 14.09 -8.81 -5.86
N PRO A 242 15.20 -8.20 -5.42
CA PRO A 242 15.19 -7.12 -4.43
C PRO A 242 14.30 -5.94 -4.84
N GLY A 243 13.77 -5.19 -3.86
CA GLY A 243 12.75 -4.16 -4.06
C GLY A 243 13.15 -3.11 -5.10
N LYS A 244 14.37 -2.58 -4.99
CA LYS A 244 14.95 -1.64 -5.98
C LYS A 244 14.86 -2.18 -7.42
N TYR A 245 15.11 -3.47 -7.63
CA TYR A 245 15.14 -4.06 -8.96
C TYR A 245 13.74 -4.43 -9.44
N ARG A 246 12.83 -4.82 -8.55
CA ARG A 246 11.44 -5.15 -8.87
C ARG A 246 10.69 -3.97 -9.47
N ALA A 247 10.92 -2.77 -8.93
CA ALA A 247 10.34 -1.54 -9.47
C ALA A 247 11.15 -1.00 -10.66
N ASN A 248 12.47 -0.88 -10.51
CA ASN A 248 13.24 -0.17 -11.52
C ASN A 248 13.46 -0.98 -12.79
N ILE A 249 13.67 -2.30 -12.75
CA ILE A 249 13.97 -3.07 -13.96
C ILE A 249 12.81 -3.03 -14.99
N PRO A 250 11.54 -3.20 -14.60
CA PRO A 250 10.42 -3.00 -15.53
C PRO A 250 10.38 -1.58 -16.10
N LEU A 251 10.55 -0.56 -15.25
CA LEU A 251 10.50 0.85 -15.67
C LEU A 251 11.67 1.26 -16.58
N ILE A 252 12.89 0.78 -16.29
CA ILE A 252 14.10 0.96 -17.11
C ILE A 252 13.90 0.40 -18.52
N ASN A 253 13.24 -0.76 -18.62
CA ASN A 253 13.01 -1.44 -19.88
C ASN A 253 11.77 -0.93 -20.63
N SER A 254 10.93 -0.11 -20.00
CA SER A 254 9.78 0.52 -20.63
C SER A 254 10.22 1.76 -21.46
N PRO A 255 10.00 1.77 -22.77
CA PRO A 255 10.12 2.99 -23.58
C PRO A 255 9.16 4.08 -23.12
N GLU A 256 7.96 3.69 -22.70
CA GLU A 256 6.87 4.58 -22.28
C GLU A 256 7.27 5.36 -21.03
N PHE A 257 7.83 4.68 -20.02
CA PHE A 257 8.34 5.32 -18.81
C PHE A 257 9.40 6.38 -19.13
N SER A 258 10.40 6.03 -19.94
CA SER A 258 11.45 6.99 -20.30
C SER A 258 10.93 8.20 -21.08
N SER A 259 9.86 8.02 -21.87
CA SER A 259 9.20 9.09 -22.61
C SER A 259 8.42 10.03 -21.67
N VAL A 260 7.60 9.48 -20.78
CA VAL A 260 6.77 10.25 -19.85
C VAL A 260 7.63 11.10 -18.91
N PHE A 261 8.73 10.53 -18.41
CA PHE A 261 9.61 11.20 -17.45
C PHE A 261 10.79 11.93 -18.10
N ASN A 262 10.79 12.09 -19.43
CA ASN A 262 11.86 12.74 -20.20
C ASN A 262 13.27 12.27 -19.79
N CYS A 263 13.43 10.97 -19.53
CA CYS A 263 14.70 10.40 -19.12
C CYS A 263 15.66 10.40 -20.32
N PRO A 264 16.80 11.12 -20.28
CA PRO A 264 17.72 11.17 -21.41
C PRO A 264 18.26 9.77 -21.76
N VAL A 265 18.41 9.49 -23.06
CA VAL A 265 18.97 8.22 -23.53
C VAL A 265 20.40 8.05 -23.00
N GLY A 266 20.68 6.88 -22.41
CA GLY A 266 21.94 6.56 -21.75
C GLY A 266 21.94 6.78 -20.23
N THR A 267 20.85 7.27 -19.65
CA THR A 267 20.71 7.39 -18.18
C THR A 267 20.32 6.06 -17.53
N PRO A 268 20.51 5.89 -16.20
CA PRO A 268 20.14 4.66 -15.52
C PRO A 268 18.70 4.22 -15.74
N MET A 269 17.77 5.17 -15.88
CA MET A 269 16.34 4.92 -16.14
C MET A 269 15.95 4.91 -17.63
N ASN A 270 16.90 5.14 -18.53
CA ASN A 270 16.71 4.99 -19.98
C ASN A 270 18.01 4.55 -20.67
N PRO A 271 18.50 3.33 -20.43
CA PRO A 271 19.73 2.83 -21.04
C PRO A 271 19.53 2.60 -22.54
N VAL A 272 20.63 2.71 -23.29
CA VAL A 272 20.64 2.49 -24.75
C VAL A 272 20.18 1.08 -25.13
N LYS A 273 20.53 0.08 -24.31
CA LYS A 273 20.12 -1.32 -24.50
C LYS A 273 19.05 -1.67 -23.48
N LYS A 274 17.81 -1.86 -23.95
CA LYS A 274 16.68 -2.33 -23.15
C LYS A 274 16.47 -3.83 -23.36
N CYS A 275 16.24 -4.57 -22.29
CA CYS A 275 15.93 -5.99 -22.33
C CYS A 275 14.41 -6.16 -22.55
N ARG A 276 14.02 -6.75 -23.68
CA ARG A 276 12.64 -7.14 -23.94
C ARG A 276 12.53 -8.64 -23.67
N LEU A 277 11.81 -9.00 -22.62
CA LEU A 277 11.61 -10.42 -22.26
C LEU A 277 10.69 -11.14 -23.25
N TRP A 278 9.85 -10.38 -23.96
CA TRP A 278 8.97 -10.90 -25.01
C TRP A 278 8.99 -9.90 -26.17
N GLY A 279 9.49 -10.37 -27.32
CA GLY A 279 9.61 -9.63 -28.56
C GLY A 279 9.64 -10.62 -29.72
#